data_AF-A0A1B6M7B5-F1
#
_entry.id   AF-A0A1B6M7B5-F1
#
_cell.length_a   1.000
_cell.length_b   1.000
_cell.length_c   1.000
_cell.angle_alpha   90.00
_cell.angle_beta   90.00
_cell.angle_gamma   90.00
#
_symmetry.space_group_name_H-M   'P 1'
#
loop_
_entity.id
_entity.type
_entity.pdbx_description
1 polymer ?
#
loop_
_entity_poly.entity_id
_entity_poly.type
_entity_poly.pdbx_seq_one_letter_code
_entity_poly.pdbx_strand_id
1 'polypeptide(L)'
;MMSSGVHERRKLPRKSIPKLPWLPVADEVPTPLLAETLKRGLFPPLLKEKSWTKSVPFRDGFEYLKPTDTIGSCYTTSVNALRLAKLPPRRKTKSSFSCLDSEGRLTYPPKLPRLQTLKPPVKTIAQKYKPGVVALSELLSGEYDRKRAEKAERRKQHLLKKAEEAKFQQEMKAEAEARKLASMEAILPVHPDIQKSILKEH
;
A
#
# COMPACT_ATOMS: atom_id res chain seq x y z
N MET A 1 16.47 33.20 -14.16
CA MET A 1 17.44 32.21 -13.66
C MET A 1 17.26 32.11 -12.14
N MET A 2 16.68 31.02 -11.63
CA MET A 2 16.39 30.86 -10.20
C MET A 2 17.55 30.13 -9.53
N SER A 3 18.10 30.72 -8.46
CA SER A 3 19.24 30.18 -7.71
C SER A 3 18.86 28.96 -6.89
N SER A 4 19.60 27.88 -7.07
CA SER A 4 19.51 26.63 -6.29
C SER A 4 20.08 26.82 -4.88
N GLY A 5 19.21 26.88 -3.88
CA GLY A 5 19.59 26.90 -2.46
C GLY A 5 20.03 25.52 -1.97
N VAL A 6 21.33 25.24 -2.01
CA VAL A 6 21.94 24.03 -1.42
C VAL A 6 21.87 24.12 0.10
N HIS A 7 21.08 23.26 0.73
CA HIS A 7 20.97 23.18 2.20
C HIS A 7 22.18 22.45 2.77
N GLU A 8 23.14 23.21 3.31
CA GLU A 8 24.31 22.66 3.97
C GLU A 8 23.94 22.12 5.37
N ARG A 9 24.01 20.80 5.55
CA ARG A 9 23.68 20.14 6.82
C ARG A 9 24.80 20.40 7.84
N ARG A 10 24.49 21.19 8.87
CA ARG A 10 25.40 21.45 10.01
C ARG A 10 25.74 20.12 10.71
N LYS A 11 27.01 19.71 10.67
CA LYS A 11 27.52 18.54 11.40
C LYS A 11 27.55 18.87 12.90
N LEU A 12 26.79 18.11 13.71
CA LEU A 12 26.83 18.23 15.16
C LEU A 12 28.19 17.72 15.69
N PRO A 13 28.74 18.35 16.76
CA PRO A 13 29.98 17.89 17.38
C PRO A 13 29.80 16.48 17.96
N ARG A 14 30.74 15.59 17.65
CA ARG A 14 30.76 14.24 18.22
C ARG A 14 31.14 14.32 19.70
N LYS A 15 30.34 13.69 20.57
CA LYS A 15 30.67 13.54 21.99
C LYS A 15 31.96 12.71 22.12
N SER A 16 32.85 13.11 23.02
CA SER A 16 34.09 12.38 23.29
C SER A 16 33.77 11.00 23.88
N ILE A 17 34.33 9.95 23.27
CA ILE A 17 34.20 8.58 23.76
C ILE A 17 34.92 8.50 25.11
N PRO A 18 34.29 8.00 26.19
CA PRO A 18 34.96 7.81 27.46
C PRO A 18 36.11 6.82 27.28
N LYS A 19 37.30 7.18 27.77
CA LYS A 19 38.46 6.29 27.74
C LYS A 19 38.16 5.11 28.66
N LEU A 20 38.21 3.90 28.10
CA LEU A 20 38.10 2.67 28.89
C LEU A 20 39.19 2.65 29.96
N PRO A 21 38.91 2.09 31.16
CA PRO A 21 39.95 1.86 32.14
C PRO A 21 41.04 0.97 31.55
N TRP A 22 42.28 1.14 32.03
CA TRP A 22 43.42 0.35 31.60
C TRP A 22 43.11 -1.15 31.71
N LEU A 23 43.08 -1.84 30.57
CA LEU A 23 43.08 -3.29 30.53
C LEU A 23 44.52 -3.78 30.49
N PRO A 24 44.85 -4.86 31.23
CA PRO A 24 46.16 -5.48 31.13
C PRO A 24 46.39 -6.04 29.72
N VAL A 25 47.65 -5.95 29.28
CA VAL A 25 48.12 -6.42 27.98
C VAL A 25 47.96 -7.94 27.91
N ALA A 26 47.58 -8.45 26.72
CA ALA A 26 47.13 -9.83 26.49
C ALA A 26 48.14 -10.93 26.85
N ASP A 27 49.41 -10.55 27.08
CA ASP A 27 50.52 -11.49 27.31
C ASP A 27 50.75 -11.81 28.80
N GLU A 28 50.10 -11.11 29.73
CA GLU A 28 50.18 -11.41 31.16
C GLU A 28 49.08 -12.39 31.58
N VAL A 29 49.45 -13.44 32.32
CA VAL A 29 48.50 -14.37 32.92
C VAL A 29 47.58 -13.57 33.85
N PRO A 30 46.26 -13.51 33.57
CA PRO A 30 45.36 -12.68 34.33
C PRO A 30 45.34 -13.13 35.79
N THR A 31 45.34 -12.18 36.71
CA THR A 31 45.13 -12.46 38.13
C THR A 31 43.82 -13.24 38.30
N PRO A 32 43.70 -14.13 39.30
CA PRO A 32 42.54 -15.02 39.45
C PRO A 32 41.22 -14.24 39.56
N LEU A 33 41.25 -13.08 40.25
CA LEU A 33 40.12 -12.17 40.33
C LEU A 33 39.72 -11.61 38.96
N LEU A 34 40.71 -11.22 38.15
CA LEU A 34 40.46 -10.72 36.81
C LEU A 34 39.88 -11.82 35.90
N ALA A 35 40.41 -13.04 35.98
CA ALA A 35 39.88 -14.18 35.24
C ALA A 35 38.40 -14.45 35.58
N GLU A 36 38.00 -14.34 36.84
CA GLU A 36 36.59 -14.44 37.24
C GLU A 36 35.74 -13.30 36.68
N THR A 37 36.21 -12.06 36.76
CA THR A 37 35.46 -10.91 36.22
C THR A 37 35.28 -11.00 34.70
N LEU A 38 36.30 -11.45 33.97
CA LEU A 38 36.23 -11.69 32.53
C LEU A 38 35.23 -12.79 32.20
N LYS A 39 35.23 -13.90 32.95
CA LYS A 39 34.23 -14.97 32.79
C LYS A 39 32.80 -14.47 33.00
N ARG A 40 32.58 -13.58 33.97
CA ARG A 40 31.25 -13.00 34.25
C ARG A 40 30.84 -11.94 33.22
N GLY A 41 31.80 -11.27 32.59
CA GLY A 41 31.56 -10.29 31.53
C GLY A 41 31.32 -10.90 30.14
N LEU A 42 31.55 -12.21 29.96
CA LEU A 42 31.22 -12.91 28.73
C LEU A 42 29.71 -13.11 28.63
N PHE A 43 29.05 -12.24 27.89
CA PHE A 43 27.64 -12.40 27.55
C PHE A 43 27.43 -13.68 26.74
N PRO A 44 26.30 -14.40 26.93
CA PRO A 44 26.00 -15.55 26.09
C PRO A 44 25.97 -15.13 24.62
N PRO A 45 26.42 -15.99 23.69
CA PRO A 45 26.50 -15.65 22.28
C PRO A 45 25.11 -15.23 21.77
N LEU A 46 25.02 -14.02 21.24
CA LEU A 46 23.76 -13.43 20.73
C LEU A 46 23.15 -14.24 19.59
N LEU A 47 23.98 -15.02 18.88
CA LEU A 47 23.58 -15.88 17.77
C LEU A 47 23.96 -17.32 18.10
N LYS A 48 23.04 -18.26 17.86
CA LYS A 48 23.36 -19.70 17.90
C LYS A 48 24.25 -20.05 16.71
N GLU A 49 25.37 -20.73 16.95
CA GLU A 49 26.31 -21.19 15.91
C GLU A 49 25.64 -22.04 14.82
N LYS A 50 24.57 -22.76 15.20
CA LYS A 50 23.79 -23.60 14.31
C LYS A 50 22.31 -23.28 14.45
N SER A 51 21.82 -22.38 13.61
CA SER A 51 20.39 -22.18 13.43
C SER A 51 19.88 -23.25 12.47
N TRP A 52 18.95 -24.11 12.91
CA TRP A 52 18.28 -25.02 12.01
C TRP A 52 17.30 -24.21 11.13
N THR A 53 17.81 -23.70 10.02
CA THR A 53 17.00 -23.16 8.92
C THR A 53 17.33 -23.97 7.68
N LYS A 54 16.84 -25.23 7.63
CA LYS A 54 16.71 -25.96 6.37
C LYS A 54 15.63 -25.26 5.54
N SER A 55 15.99 -24.24 4.77
CA SER A 55 15.16 -23.87 3.62
C SER A 55 15.45 -24.88 2.51
N VAL A 56 14.49 -25.78 2.25
CA VAL A 56 14.49 -26.52 0.99
C VAL A 56 13.16 -26.23 0.29
N PRO A 57 13.08 -25.16 -0.51
CA PRO A 57 12.00 -25.04 -1.46
C PRO A 57 12.49 -25.62 -2.79
N PHE A 58 12.73 -26.93 -2.85
CA PHE A 58 12.73 -27.59 -4.16
C PHE A 58 11.31 -28.06 -4.42
N ARG A 59 10.53 -27.21 -5.07
CA ARG A 59 9.22 -27.60 -5.59
C ARG A 59 9.40 -27.91 -7.08
N ASP A 60 9.53 -29.20 -7.34
CA ASP A 60 9.44 -29.91 -8.63
C ASP A 60 9.53 -29.04 -9.89
N GLY A 61 10.72 -29.04 -10.51
CA GLY A 61 10.96 -28.46 -11.83
C GLY A 61 10.38 -29.27 -13.00
N PHE A 62 9.48 -30.22 -12.75
CA PHE A 62 8.91 -31.09 -13.79
C PHE A 62 7.58 -30.56 -14.35
N GLU A 63 6.81 -29.82 -13.54
CA GLU A 63 5.56 -29.21 -14.00
C GLU A 63 5.79 -27.73 -14.31
N TYR A 64 5.53 -27.32 -15.56
CA TYR A 64 5.49 -25.90 -15.96
C TYR A 64 4.29 -25.20 -15.32
N LEU A 65 4.34 -24.97 -14.02
CA LEU A 65 3.37 -24.16 -13.31
C LEU A 65 3.71 -22.68 -13.49
N LYS A 66 2.70 -21.87 -13.82
CA LYS A 66 2.90 -20.42 -13.93
C LYS A 66 3.25 -19.87 -12.55
N PRO A 67 4.18 -18.89 -12.46
CA PRO A 67 4.53 -18.26 -11.18
C PRO A 67 3.31 -17.76 -10.40
N THR A 68 2.26 -17.32 -11.11
CA THR A 68 0.99 -16.87 -10.53
C THR A 68 0.21 -17.95 -9.77
N ASP A 69 0.37 -19.21 -10.13
CA ASP A 69 -0.34 -20.34 -9.53
C ASP A 69 0.44 -20.91 -8.34
N THR A 70 1.77 -20.74 -8.34
CA THR A 70 2.70 -21.25 -7.33
C THR A 70 3.05 -20.23 -6.25
N ILE A 71 2.78 -18.93 -6.49
CA ILE A 71 3.15 -17.86 -5.56
C ILE A 71 2.56 -18.09 -4.17
N GLY A 72 3.40 -18.00 -3.14
CA GLY A 72 2.96 -18.15 -1.76
C GLY A 72 2.77 -19.59 -1.27
N SER A 73 2.74 -20.58 -2.17
CA SER A 73 2.41 -21.96 -1.83
C SER A 73 3.50 -22.70 -1.03
N CYS A 74 4.72 -22.17 -0.99
CA CYS A 74 5.84 -22.74 -0.22
C CYS A 74 5.90 -22.21 1.23
N TYR A 75 5.10 -21.20 1.58
CA TYR A 75 5.17 -20.54 2.89
C TYR A 75 4.12 -21.08 3.85
N THR A 76 2.84 -21.12 3.45
CA THR A 76 1.75 -21.72 4.24
C THR A 76 0.61 -22.21 3.34
N THR A 77 -0.20 -23.16 3.83
CA THR A 77 -1.41 -23.63 3.13
C THR A 77 -2.50 -22.57 3.05
N SER A 78 -2.48 -21.58 3.96
CA SER A 78 -3.43 -20.46 3.99
C SER A 78 -3.27 -19.52 2.78
N VAL A 79 -2.10 -19.49 2.12
CA VAL A 79 -1.87 -18.64 0.94
C VAL A 79 -2.67 -19.11 -0.29
N ASN A 80 -3.23 -20.32 -0.27
CA ASN A 80 -4.13 -20.80 -1.33
C ASN A 80 -5.36 -19.92 -1.55
N ALA A 81 -5.80 -19.17 -0.54
CA ALA A 81 -6.90 -18.21 -0.65
C ALA A 81 -6.50 -16.93 -1.41
N LEU A 82 -5.20 -16.61 -1.42
CA LEU A 82 -4.64 -15.38 -2.01
C LEU A 82 -4.21 -15.56 -3.48
N ARG A 83 -4.43 -16.74 -4.08
CA ARG A 83 -4.13 -16.96 -5.50
C ARG A 83 -4.99 -16.06 -6.38
N LEU A 84 -4.40 -15.52 -7.45
CA LEU A 84 -5.08 -14.63 -8.39
C LEU A 84 -6.38 -15.22 -8.98
N ALA A 85 -6.46 -16.54 -9.12
CA ALA A 85 -7.68 -17.23 -9.57
C ALA A 85 -8.87 -17.12 -8.59
N LYS A 86 -8.59 -16.90 -7.29
CA LYS A 86 -9.58 -16.81 -6.21
C LYS A 86 -9.88 -15.36 -5.79
N LEU A 87 -9.07 -14.40 -6.22
CA LEU A 87 -9.29 -12.99 -5.91
C LEU A 87 -10.35 -12.35 -6.84
N PRO A 88 -11.27 -11.53 -6.31
CA PRO A 88 -12.13 -10.69 -7.12
C PRO A 88 -11.36 -9.49 -7.71
N PRO A 89 -11.70 -8.99 -8.91
CA PRO A 89 -12.74 -9.46 -9.81
C PRO A 89 -12.32 -10.71 -10.59
N ARG A 90 -13.09 -11.79 -10.46
CA ARG A 90 -12.80 -13.07 -11.14
C ARG A 90 -13.03 -12.91 -12.64
N ARG A 91 -11.96 -12.92 -13.43
CA ARG A 91 -12.05 -12.97 -14.89
C ARG A 91 -12.67 -14.33 -15.27
N LYS A 92 -13.92 -14.33 -15.73
CA LYS A 92 -14.56 -15.52 -16.29
C LYS A 92 -13.79 -15.93 -17.53
N THR A 93 -13.05 -17.04 -17.48
CA THR A 93 -12.52 -17.69 -18.67
C THR A 93 -13.72 -18.25 -19.43
N LYS A 94 -14.16 -17.57 -20.49
CA LYS A 94 -15.14 -18.13 -21.43
C LYS A 94 -14.41 -19.17 -22.28
N SER A 95 -14.29 -20.39 -21.77
CA SER A 95 -13.84 -21.53 -22.56
C SER A 95 -15.07 -22.17 -23.20
N SER A 96 -15.51 -21.63 -24.34
CA SER A 96 -16.44 -22.34 -25.22
C SER A 96 -15.65 -22.86 -26.43
N PHE A 97 -14.63 -23.68 -26.17
CA PHE A 97 -14.05 -24.50 -27.24
C PHE A 97 -14.99 -25.69 -27.42
N SER A 98 -15.86 -25.62 -28.42
CA SER A 98 -16.56 -26.79 -28.94
C SER A 98 -15.79 -27.23 -30.17
N CYS A 99 -15.07 -28.35 -30.08
CA CYS A 99 -14.45 -29.01 -31.24
C CYS A 99 -15.49 -29.77 -32.09
N LEU A 100 -16.74 -29.79 -31.63
CA LEU A 100 -17.84 -30.51 -32.23
C LEU A 100 -18.86 -29.50 -32.80
N ASP A 101 -19.38 -29.79 -33.98
CA ASP A 101 -20.55 -29.11 -34.53
C ASP A 101 -21.84 -29.56 -33.82
N SER A 102 -22.96 -28.90 -34.12
CA SER A 102 -24.30 -29.28 -33.61
C SER A 102 -24.72 -30.71 -33.94
N GLU A 103 -24.07 -31.34 -34.93
CA GLU A 103 -24.27 -32.74 -35.31
C GLU A 103 -23.25 -33.71 -34.66
N GLY A 104 -22.42 -33.23 -33.73
CA GLY A 104 -21.43 -34.05 -33.03
C GLY A 104 -20.20 -34.43 -33.87
N ARG A 105 -20.03 -33.86 -35.06
CA ARG A 105 -18.87 -34.09 -35.93
C ARG A 105 -17.71 -33.18 -35.55
N LEU A 106 -16.49 -33.71 -35.61
CA LEU A 106 -15.27 -32.95 -35.33
C LEU A 106 -15.05 -31.90 -36.43
N THR A 107 -14.94 -30.61 -36.07
CA THR A 107 -14.63 -29.56 -37.03
C THR A 107 -13.17 -29.15 -37.01
N TYR A 108 -12.58 -29.11 -38.19
CA TYR A 108 -11.25 -28.56 -38.42
C TYR A 108 -11.31 -27.38 -39.41
N PRO A 109 -10.67 -26.24 -39.13
CA PRO A 109 -10.02 -25.86 -37.87
C PRO A 109 -11.04 -25.50 -36.77
N PRO A 110 -10.69 -25.64 -35.48
CA PRO A 110 -11.61 -25.32 -34.39
C PRO A 110 -12.03 -23.85 -34.47
N LYS A 111 -13.35 -23.61 -34.54
CA LYS A 111 -13.91 -22.26 -34.64
C LYS A 111 -13.57 -21.48 -33.37
N LEU A 112 -12.57 -20.60 -33.44
CA LEU A 112 -12.25 -19.66 -32.36
C LEU A 112 -13.52 -18.87 -32.00
N PRO A 113 -13.76 -18.54 -30.72
CA PRO A 113 -14.95 -17.81 -30.30
C PRO A 113 -15.04 -16.50 -31.09
N ARG A 114 -16.15 -16.34 -31.85
CA ARG A 114 -16.50 -15.23 -32.77
C ARG A 114 -16.39 -13.80 -32.19
N LEU A 115 -15.96 -13.63 -30.94
CA LEU A 115 -15.76 -12.33 -30.29
C LEU A 115 -14.52 -11.55 -30.76
N GLN A 116 -13.69 -12.12 -31.65
CA GLN A 116 -12.54 -11.43 -32.22
C GLN A 116 -12.79 -10.85 -33.63
N THR A 117 -13.77 -11.33 -34.39
CA THR A 117 -13.93 -10.94 -35.80
C THR A 117 -14.90 -9.77 -36.06
N LEU A 118 -15.71 -9.36 -35.08
CA LEU A 118 -16.70 -8.27 -35.24
C LEU A 118 -16.45 -7.06 -34.33
N LYS A 119 -15.26 -6.91 -33.75
CA LYS A 119 -14.90 -5.64 -33.13
C LYS A 119 -14.20 -4.80 -34.19
N PRO A 120 -14.74 -3.64 -34.59
CA PRO A 120 -13.97 -2.71 -35.40
C PRO A 120 -12.64 -2.46 -34.67
N PRO A 121 -11.52 -2.29 -35.39
CA PRO A 121 -10.22 -2.11 -34.76
C PRO A 121 -10.36 -0.98 -33.73
N VAL A 122 -10.22 -1.33 -32.46
CA VAL A 122 -10.30 -0.36 -31.38
C VAL A 122 -9.06 0.50 -31.54
N LYS A 123 -9.23 1.68 -32.16
CA LYS A 123 -8.15 2.66 -32.31
C LYS A 123 -7.43 2.78 -30.98
N THR A 124 -6.12 2.55 -30.97
CA THR A 124 -5.28 2.65 -29.79
C THR A 124 -5.45 4.04 -29.17
N ILE A 125 -5.22 4.20 -27.86
CA ILE A 125 -5.36 5.50 -27.19
C ILE A 125 -4.53 6.58 -27.90
N ALA A 126 -3.34 6.23 -28.41
CA ALA A 126 -2.49 7.10 -29.23
C ALA A 126 -3.09 7.47 -30.61
N GLN A 127 -3.89 6.59 -31.21
CA GLN A 127 -4.59 6.88 -32.47
C GLN A 127 -5.83 7.76 -32.25
N LYS A 128 -6.47 7.65 -31.09
CA LYS A 128 -7.63 8.46 -30.69
C LYS A 128 -7.22 9.85 -30.21
N TYR A 129 -6.11 9.94 -29.49
CA TYR A 129 -5.64 11.19 -28.90
C TYR A 129 -4.42 11.69 -29.65
N LYS A 130 -4.66 12.55 -30.65
CA LYS A 130 -3.64 13.41 -31.24
C LYS A 130 -3.80 14.81 -30.61
N PRO A 131 -2.93 15.21 -29.66
CA PRO A 131 -3.07 16.51 -29.00
C PRO A 131 -3.04 17.64 -30.04
N GLY A 132 -4.00 18.55 -29.96
CA GLY A 132 -4.10 19.69 -30.88
C GLY A 132 -4.77 19.40 -32.24
N VAL A 133 -5.15 18.16 -32.53
CA VAL A 133 -5.86 17.81 -33.77
C VAL A 133 -7.34 17.64 -33.50
N VAL A 134 -8.17 18.49 -34.11
CA VAL A 134 -9.63 18.42 -34.08
C VAL A 134 -10.12 17.96 -35.45
N ALA A 135 -11.15 17.10 -35.49
CA ALA A 135 -11.72 16.68 -36.75
C ALA A 135 -12.47 17.85 -37.42
N LEU A 136 -12.18 18.13 -38.69
CA LEU A 136 -12.84 19.20 -39.44
C LEU A 136 -14.37 19.06 -39.45
N SER A 137 -14.87 17.82 -39.48
CA SER A 137 -16.29 17.52 -39.40
C SER A 137 -16.94 18.03 -38.10
N GLU A 138 -16.23 17.96 -36.96
CA GLU A 138 -16.72 18.44 -35.67
C GLU A 138 -16.73 19.97 -35.56
N LEU A 139 -15.83 20.64 -36.31
CA LEU A 139 -15.82 22.10 -36.42
C LEU A 139 -16.96 22.59 -37.31
N LEU A 140 -17.17 21.92 -38.45
CA LEU A 140 -18.25 22.27 -39.38
C LEU A 140 -19.64 21.99 -38.79
N SER A 141 -19.79 20.96 -37.95
CA SER A 141 -21.05 20.66 -37.26
C SER A 141 -21.28 21.48 -35.98
N GLY A 142 -20.28 22.23 -35.50
CA GLY A 142 -20.32 22.93 -34.22
C GLY A 142 -20.33 22.00 -32.99
N GLU A 143 -20.14 20.69 -33.17
CA GLU A 143 -20.09 19.72 -32.07
C GLU A 143 -18.92 19.98 -31.12
N TYR A 144 -17.80 20.48 -31.65
CA TYR A 144 -16.62 20.78 -30.85
C TYR A 144 -16.93 21.75 -29.70
N ASP A 145 -17.62 22.85 -30.00
CA ASP A 145 -17.95 23.88 -29.02
C ASP A 145 -18.98 23.38 -27.99
N ARG A 146 -19.96 22.58 -28.43
CA ARG A 146 -20.94 21.94 -27.54
C ARG A 146 -20.26 20.97 -26.57
N LYS A 147 -19.39 20.09 -27.05
CA LYS A 147 -18.61 19.15 -26.21
C LYS A 147 -17.69 19.90 -25.25
N ARG A 148 -17.10 21.02 -25.68
CA ARG A 148 -16.26 21.88 -24.84
C ARG A 148 -17.07 22.53 -23.71
N ALA A 149 -18.26 23.06 -24.02
CA ALA A 149 -19.16 23.66 -23.04
C ALA A 149 -19.65 22.61 -22.02
N GLU A 150 -20.12 21.45 -22.47
CA GLU A 150 -20.56 20.34 -21.61
C GLU A 150 -19.43 19.87 -20.68
N LYS A 151 -18.20 19.75 -21.19
CA LYS A 151 -17.04 19.39 -20.37
C LYS A 151 -16.72 20.46 -19.33
N ALA A 152 -16.88 21.74 -19.66
CA ALA A 152 -16.72 22.83 -18.72
C ALA A 152 -17.79 22.80 -17.63
N GLU A 153 -19.05 22.54 -17.97
CA GLU A 153 -20.16 22.38 -17.02
C GLU A 153 -19.94 21.19 -16.09
N ARG A 154 -19.58 20.02 -16.62
CA ARG A 154 -19.24 18.84 -15.81
C ARG A 154 -18.09 19.12 -14.83
N ARG A 155 -17.07 19.85 -15.27
CA ARG A 155 -15.97 20.28 -14.40
C ARG A 155 -16.45 21.22 -13.30
N LYS A 156 -17.31 22.19 -13.63
CA LYS A 156 -17.91 23.09 -12.63
C LYS A 156 -18.73 22.31 -11.60
N GLN A 157 -19.62 21.42 -12.04
CA GLN A 157 -20.43 20.57 -11.15
C GLN A 157 -19.56 19.70 -10.24
N HIS A 158 -18.51 19.07 -10.78
CA HIS A 158 -17.59 18.26 -9.99
C HIS A 158 -16.83 19.10 -8.95
N LEU A 159 -16.40 20.31 -9.31
CA LEU A 159 -15.72 21.22 -8.36
C LEU A 159 -16.66 21.66 -7.24
N LEU A 160 -17.91 21.98 -7.55
CA LEU A 160 -18.92 22.33 -6.55
C LEU A 160 -19.16 21.17 -5.56
N LYS A 161 -19.42 19.97 -6.06
CA LYS A 161 -19.58 18.77 -5.21
C LYS A 161 -18.37 18.52 -4.33
N LYS A 162 -17.16 18.63 -4.88
CA LYS A 162 -15.92 18.45 -4.13
C LYS A 162 -15.75 19.51 -3.04
N ALA A 163 -16.18 20.75 -3.28
CA ALA A 163 -16.15 21.81 -2.28
C ALA A 163 -17.17 21.57 -1.15
N GLU A 164 -18.37 21.10 -1.48
CA GLU A 164 -19.40 20.69 -0.51
C GLU A 164 -18.90 19.54 0.38
N GLU A 165 -18.34 18.49 -0.22
CA GLU A 165 -17.74 17.36 0.49
C GLU A 165 -16.60 17.80 1.42
N ALA A 166 -15.75 18.74 0.96
CA ALA A 166 -14.66 19.28 1.76
C ALA A 166 -15.18 20.09 2.96
N LYS A 167 -16.23 20.90 2.78
CA LYS A 167 -16.89 21.62 3.88
C LYS A 167 -17.49 20.66 4.90
N PHE A 168 -18.23 19.66 4.44
CA PHE A 168 -18.81 18.64 5.31
C PHE A 168 -17.73 17.89 6.10
N GLN A 169 -16.62 17.54 5.46
CA GLN A 169 -15.48 16.93 6.16
C GLN A 169 -14.83 17.86 7.18
N GLN A 170 -14.78 19.17 6.91
CA GLN A 170 -14.26 20.15 7.87
C GLN A 170 -15.19 20.28 9.07
N GLU A 171 -16.50 20.34 8.86
CA GLU A 171 -17.50 20.39 9.95
C GLU A 171 -17.43 19.15 10.83
N MET A 172 -17.40 17.95 10.23
CA MET A 172 -17.25 16.69 10.97
C MET A 172 -15.95 16.64 11.78
N LYS A 173 -14.85 17.17 11.22
CA LYS A 173 -13.57 17.26 11.94
C LYS A 173 -13.64 18.25 13.09
N ALA A 174 -14.22 19.43 12.86
CA ALA A 174 -14.39 20.45 13.89
C ALA A 174 -15.27 19.95 15.04
N GLU A 175 -16.34 19.20 14.75
CA GLU A 175 -17.19 18.59 15.77
C GLU A 175 -16.43 17.51 16.56
N ALA A 176 -15.67 16.65 15.87
CA ALA A 176 -14.85 15.64 16.53
C ALA A 176 -13.77 16.29 17.43
N GLU A 177 -13.15 17.37 16.97
CA GLU A 177 -12.19 18.16 17.75
C GLU A 177 -12.87 18.83 18.95
N ALA A 178 -14.05 19.42 18.79
CA ALA A 178 -14.83 20.03 19.87
C ALA A 178 -15.20 19.00 20.94
N ARG A 179 -15.69 17.81 20.55
CA ARG A 179 -15.97 16.71 21.49
C ARG A 179 -14.73 16.27 22.24
N LYS A 180 -13.58 16.20 21.54
CA LYS A 180 -12.30 15.87 22.16
C LYS A 180 -11.88 16.94 23.17
N LEU A 181 -11.99 18.22 22.83
CA LEU A 181 -11.69 19.32 23.74
C LEU A 181 -12.60 19.27 24.97
N ALA A 182 -13.91 19.09 24.79
CA ALA A 182 -14.86 18.94 25.90
C ALA A 182 -14.50 17.75 26.82
N SER A 183 -14.01 16.63 26.26
CA SER A 183 -13.54 15.52 27.10
C SER A 183 -12.25 15.82 27.88
N MET A 184 -11.47 16.81 27.43
CA MET A 184 -10.24 17.27 28.08
C MET A 184 -10.47 18.45 29.03
N GLU A 185 -11.67 19.02 29.06
CA GLU A 185 -11.99 20.12 29.98
C GLU A 185 -11.96 19.62 31.43
N ALA A 186 -11.23 20.33 32.27
CA ALA A 186 -11.13 20.01 33.68
C ALA A 186 -12.44 20.36 34.39
N ILE A 187 -12.89 19.49 35.29
CA ILE A 187 -14.01 19.79 36.19
C ILE A 187 -13.57 20.94 37.10
N LEU A 188 -14.25 22.08 36.98
CA LEU A 188 -13.98 23.23 37.84
C LEU A 188 -14.37 22.91 39.29
N PRO A 189 -13.65 23.46 40.28
CA PRO A 189 -14.03 23.33 41.68
C PRO A 189 -15.46 23.80 41.89
N VAL A 190 -16.32 22.93 42.44
CA VAL A 190 -17.70 23.26 42.79
C VAL A 190 -17.68 23.99 44.14
N HIS A 191 -18.49 25.04 44.27
CA HIS A 191 -18.63 25.77 45.52
C HIS A 191 -19.08 24.83 46.66
N PRO A 192 -18.51 24.91 47.87
CA PRO A 192 -18.77 23.95 48.95
C PRO A 192 -20.24 23.86 49.37
N ASP A 193 -21.00 24.97 49.28
CA ASP A 193 -22.44 24.97 49.61
C ASP A 193 -23.27 24.16 48.62
N ILE A 194 -22.90 24.17 47.33
CA ILE A 194 -23.55 23.37 46.27
C ILE A 194 -23.17 21.89 46.45
N GLN A 195 -21.92 21.61 46.80
CA GLN A 195 -21.50 20.25 47.11
C GLN A 195 -22.27 19.69 48.31
N LYS A 196 -22.51 20.52 49.34
CA LYS A 196 -23.30 20.15 50.52
C LYS A 196 -24.77 19.91 50.23
N SER A 197 -25.39 20.61 49.27
CA SER A 197 -26.77 20.33 48.86
C SER A 197 -26.87 19.03 48.07
N ILE A 198 -25.95 18.77 47.13
CA ILE A 198 -25.90 17.53 46.35
C ILE A 198 -25.74 16.30 47.26
N LEU A 199 -24.87 16.39 48.27
CA LEU A 199 -24.64 15.32 49.23
C LEU A 199 -25.81 15.08 50.21
N LYS A 200 -26.76 16.01 50.32
CA LYS A 200 -27.97 15.85 51.15
C LYS A 200 -29.15 15.25 50.40
N GLU A 201 -29.14 15.32 49.08
CA GLU A 201 -30.19 14.76 48.21
C GLU A 201 -29.96 13.28 47.85
N HIS A 202 -28.76 12.76 48.11
CA HIS A 202 -28.39 11.34 48.05
C HIS A 202 -28.43 10.70 49.43
#